data_AF-A0A4P9WBV1-F1
#
_entry.id   AF-A0A4P9WBV1-F1
#
_cell.length_a   1.000
_cell.length_b   1.000
_cell.length_c   1.000
_cell.angle_alpha   90.00
_cell.angle_beta   90.00
_cell.angle_gamma   90.00
#
_symmetry.space_group_name_H-M   'P 1'
#
loop_
_entity.id
_entity.type
_entity.pdbx_description
1 polymer ?
#
loop_
_entity_poly.entity_id
_entity_poly.type
_entity_poly.pdbx_seq_one_letter_code
_entity_poly.pdbx_strand_id
1 'polypeptide(L)'
;DQSYTRLKSWIEASIDKYKVELRKVLYPVFVHVYLDLTTKGLKDQAKHFFDLFNSDHAEMHGSDIQRLSTLSDPQHVKENDLAQRFRNNKFCIRMSKYGFELLLSYLSDNRFMLLLRLINEHISIQ
;
A
#
# COMPACT_ATOMS: atom_id res chain seq x y z
N ASP A 1 -9.48 -2.38 -5.17
CA ASP A 1 -9.50 -1.14 -5.97
C ASP A 1 -10.31 -0.02 -5.31
N GLN A 2 -11.60 -0.21 -4.97
CA GLN A 2 -12.48 0.84 -4.46
C GLN A 2 -11.99 1.42 -3.13
N SER A 3 -11.66 0.58 -2.14
CA SER A 3 -11.17 1.06 -0.83
C SER A 3 -9.85 1.84 -0.95
N TYR A 4 -8.96 1.42 -1.86
CA TYR A 4 -7.70 2.12 -2.13
C TYR A 4 -7.95 3.49 -2.79
N THR A 5 -8.86 3.54 -3.77
CA THR A 5 -9.27 4.79 -4.43
C THR A 5 -9.86 5.76 -3.42
N ARG A 6 -10.77 5.30 -2.53
CA ARG A 6 -11.37 6.13 -1.48
C ARG A 6 -10.33 6.60 -0.45
N LEU A 7 -9.34 5.78 -0.12
CA LEU A 7 -8.22 6.20 0.73
C LEU A 7 -7.40 7.30 0.05
N LYS A 8 -6.98 7.08 -1.21
CA LYS A 8 -6.24 8.06 -2.00
C LYS A 8 -6.98 9.39 -2.09
N SER A 9 -8.25 9.39 -2.52
CA SER A 9 -9.05 10.61 -2.66
C SER A 9 -9.20 11.37 -1.35
N TRP A 10 -9.34 10.66 -0.22
CA TRP A 10 -9.41 11.29 1.10
C TRP A 10 -8.08 11.94 1.51
N ILE A 11 -6.95 11.29 1.22
CA ILE A 11 -5.61 11.87 1.45
C ILE A 11 -5.42 13.13 0.60
N GLU A 12 -5.81 13.07 -0.68
CA GLU A 12 -5.72 14.22 -1.59
C GLU A 12 -6.59 15.41 -1.17
N ALA A 13 -7.74 15.14 -0.54
CA ALA A 13 -8.62 16.17 0.03
C ALA A 13 -8.18 16.66 1.43
N SER A 14 -7.19 16.03 2.06
CA SER A 14 -6.71 16.41 3.38
C SER A 14 -5.89 17.71 3.33
N ILE A 15 -5.76 18.39 4.47
CA ILE A 15 -4.97 19.62 4.59
C ILE A 15 -3.49 19.28 4.36
N ASP A 16 -2.77 20.17 3.66
CA ASP A 16 -1.40 19.92 3.18
C ASP A 16 -0.42 19.48 4.28
N LYS A 17 -0.59 20.01 5.50
CA LYS A 17 0.18 19.61 6.69
C LYS A 17 0.18 18.09 6.90
N TYR A 18 -0.97 17.43 6.76
CA TYR A 18 -1.13 16.00 6.97
C TYR A 18 -1.02 15.20 5.67
N LYS A 19 -1.40 15.81 4.54
CA LYS A 19 -1.37 15.17 3.21
C LYS A 19 -0.01 14.55 2.89
N VAL A 20 1.08 15.29 3.13
CA VAL A 20 2.44 14.82 2.84
C VAL A 20 2.82 13.60 3.69
N GLU A 21 2.39 13.58 4.96
CA GLU A 21 2.62 12.44 5.85
C GLU A 21 1.77 11.23 5.45
N LEU A 22 0.48 11.46 5.19
CA LEU A 22 -0.51 10.43 4.85
C LEU A 22 -0.21 9.77 3.50
N ARG A 23 0.24 10.52 2.49
CA ARG A 23 0.61 9.97 1.18
C ARG A 23 1.65 8.85 1.28
N LYS A 24 2.56 8.90 2.27
CA LYS A 24 3.59 7.87 2.47
C LYS A 24 3.01 6.49 2.76
N VAL A 25 1.77 6.42 3.26
CA VAL A 25 1.06 5.16 3.55
C VAL A 25 0.58 4.46 2.27
N LEU A 26 0.37 5.21 1.18
CA LEU A 26 -0.19 4.68 -0.05
C LEU A 26 0.71 3.64 -0.71
N TYR A 27 2.03 3.81 -0.67
CA TYR A 27 2.98 2.88 -1.29
C TYR A 27 3.03 1.53 -0.56
N PRO A 28 3.27 1.46 0.77
CA PRO A 28 3.22 0.19 1.50
C PRO A 28 1.89 -0.55 1.31
N VAL A 29 0.76 0.18 1.41
CA VAL A 29 -0.56 -0.42 1.20
C VAL A 29 -0.69 -0.98 -0.22
N PHE A 30 -0.25 -0.25 -1.24
CA PHE A 30 -0.25 -0.71 -2.63
C PHE A 30 0.55 -2.01 -2.80
N VAL A 31 1.80 -2.02 -2.31
CA VAL A 31 2.69 -3.19 -2.40
C VAL A 31 2.07 -4.40 -1.74
N HIS A 32 1.56 -4.26 -0.51
CA HIS A 32 0.99 -5.40 0.22
C HIS A 32 -0.31 -5.92 -0.40
N VAL A 33 -1.19 -5.04 -0.90
CA VAL A 33 -2.40 -5.46 -1.62
C VAL A 33 -2.02 -6.23 -2.88
N TYR A 34 -1.07 -5.73 -3.67
CA TYR A 34 -0.61 -6.40 -4.88
C TYR A 34 -0.02 -7.78 -4.56
N LEU A 35 0.91 -7.86 -3.60
CA LEU A 35 1.52 -9.12 -3.20
C LEU A 35 0.49 -10.10 -2.63
N ASP A 36 -0.54 -9.64 -1.91
CA ASP A 36 -1.62 -10.50 -1.41
C ASP A 36 -2.47 -11.09 -2.53
N LEU A 37 -2.81 -10.29 -3.54
CA LEU A 37 -3.56 -10.77 -4.70
C LEU A 37 -2.74 -11.79 -5.50
N THR A 38 -1.46 -11.50 -5.74
CA THR A 38 -0.55 -12.41 -6.44
C THR A 38 -0.37 -13.73 -5.68
N THR A 39 -0.12 -13.68 -4.35
CA THR A 39 0.04 -14.90 -3.54
C THR A 39 -1.23 -15.76 -3.50
N LYS A 40 -2.42 -15.14 -3.58
CA LYS A 40 -3.71 -15.86 -3.66
C LYS A 40 -4.01 -16.44 -5.05
N GLY A 41 -3.14 -16.22 -6.03
CA GLY A 41 -3.34 -16.68 -7.41
C GLY A 41 -4.39 -15.86 -8.19
N LEU A 42 -4.81 -14.70 -7.67
CA LEU A 42 -5.81 -13.83 -8.30
C LEU A 42 -5.16 -12.94 -9.36
N LYS A 43 -4.57 -13.54 -10.40
CA LYS A 43 -3.70 -12.87 -11.38
C LYS A 43 -4.37 -11.67 -12.07
N ASP A 44 -5.61 -11.82 -12.53
CA ASP A 44 -6.34 -10.75 -13.22
C ASP A 44 -6.61 -9.56 -12.29
N GLN A 45 -6.99 -9.84 -11.03
CA GLN A 45 -7.23 -8.79 -10.03
C GLN A 45 -5.94 -8.09 -9.63
N ALA A 46 -4.85 -8.85 -9.46
CA ALA A 46 -3.53 -8.31 -9.15
C ALA A 46 -3.05 -7.39 -10.26
N LYS A 47 -3.13 -7.84 -11.52
CA LYS A 47 -2.76 -7.05 -12.70
C LYS A 47 -3.62 -5.80 -12.82
N HIS A 48 -4.94 -5.93 -12.74
CA HIS A 48 -5.85 -4.79 -12.79
C HIS A 48 -5.55 -3.75 -11.71
N PHE A 49 -5.34 -4.19 -10.47
CA PHE A 49 -4.96 -3.30 -9.36
C PHE A 49 -3.61 -2.62 -9.60
N PHE A 50 -2.62 -3.37 -10.10
CA PHE A 50 -1.30 -2.84 -10.40
C PHE A 50 -1.37 -1.78 -11.51
N ASP A 51 -2.04 -2.07 -12.62
CA ASP A 51 -2.17 -1.18 -13.77
C ASP A 51 -2.85 0.16 -13.40
N LEU A 52 -3.82 0.11 -12.48
CA LEU A 52 -4.53 1.32 -12.01
C LEU A 52 -3.69 2.25 -11.14
N PHE A 53 -2.80 1.72 -10.30
CA PHE A 53 -2.16 2.51 -9.22
C PHE A 53 -0.63 2.55 -9.29
N ASN A 54 0.03 1.81 -10.18
CA ASN A 54 1.51 1.81 -10.24
C ASN A 54 2.07 3.20 -10.60
N SER A 55 1.40 3.96 -11.47
CA SER A 55 1.87 5.26 -11.93
C SER A 55 1.98 6.28 -10.80
N ASP A 56 1.13 6.17 -9.78
CA ASP A 56 1.14 7.03 -8.59
C ASP A 56 2.43 6.91 -7.77
N HIS A 57 3.14 5.77 -7.89
CA HIS A 57 4.34 5.48 -7.12
C HIS A 57 5.62 5.50 -7.97
N ALA A 58 5.50 5.59 -9.30
CA ALA A 58 6.61 5.44 -10.24
C ALA A 58 7.69 6.53 -10.09
N GLU A 59 7.30 7.73 -9.70
CA GLU A 59 8.24 8.84 -9.49
C GLU A 59 9.25 8.54 -8.38
N MET A 60 8.81 7.97 -7.26
CA MET A 60 9.64 7.72 -6.08
C MET A 60 10.15 6.28 -5.99
N HIS A 61 9.45 5.32 -6.60
CA HIS A 61 9.69 3.88 -6.44
C HIS A 61 9.75 3.12 -7.78
N GLY A 62 10.04 3.80 -8.90
CA GLY A 62 9.99 3.21 -10.24
C GLY A 62 10.77 1.90 -10.40
N SER A 63 11.97 1.79 -9.82
CA SER A 63 12.77 0.55 -9.86
C SER A 63 12.08 -0.62 -9.16
N ASP A 64 11.46 -0.37 -8.01
CA ASP A 64 10.75 -1.39 -7.25
C ASP A 64 9.47 -1.81 -7.98
N ILE A 65 8.76 -0.85 -8.56
CA ILE A 65 7.56 -1.09 -9.36
C ILE A 65 7.88 -1.97 -10.56
N GLN A 66 8.95 -1.68 -11.30
CA GLN A 66 9.38 -2.52 -12.41
C GLN A 66 9.63 -3.97 -11.96
N ARG A 67 10.31 -4.16 -10.83
CA ARG A 67 10.57 -5.50 -10.27
C ARG A 67 9.29 -6.17 -9.76
N LEU A 68 8.35 -5.42 -9.18
CA LEU A 68 7.05 -5.95 -8.76
C LEU A 68 6.22 -6.37 -9.97
N SER A 69 6.29 -5.65 -11.09
CA SER A 69 5.50 -5.95 -12.29
C SER A 69 5.81 -7.34 -12.89
N THR A 70 6.99 -7.90 -12.61
CA THR A 70 7.37 -9.24 -13.07
C THR A 70 6.79 -10.36 -12.18
N LEU A 71 6.19 -10.03 -11.03
CA LEU A 71 5.66 -10.99 -10.07
C LEU A 71 4.20 -11.36 -10.39
N SER A 72 4.03 -12.23 -11.38
CA SER A 72 2.71 -12.67 -11.85
C SER A 72 2.20 -13.98 -11.23
N ASP A 73 3.00 -14.64 -10.39
CA ASP A 73 2.67 -15.95 -9.81
C ASP A 73 3.10 -16.05 -8.34
N PRO A 74 2.36 -16.79 -7.48
CA PRO A 74 2.76 -17.05 -6.10
C PRO A 74 4.20 -17.56 -5.94
N GLN A 75 4.70 -18.35 -6.89
CA GLN A 75 6.07 -18.86 -6.81
C GLN A 75 7.11 -17.75 -7.01
N HIS A 76 6.86 -16.82 -7.94
CA HIS A 76 7.72 -15.64 -8.11
C HIS A 76 7.76 -14.78 -6.85
N VAL A 77 6.64 -14.63 -6.15
CA VAL A 77 6.59 -13.87 -4.88
C VAL A 77 7.45 -14.54 -3.79
N LYS A 78 7.48 -15.88 -3.75
CA LYS A 78 8.29 -16.64 -2.78
C LYS A 78 9.79 -16.53 -3.06
N GLU A 79 10.18 -16.58 -4.33
CA GLU A 79 11.58 -16.60 -4.75
C GLU A 79 12.20 -15.19 -4.85
N ASN A 80 11.38 -14.15 -5.01
CA ASN A 80 11.87 -12.80 -5.21
C ASN A 80 12.27 -12.10 -3.89
N ASP A 81 13.54 -11.71 -3.79
CA ASP A 81 14.10 -11.06 -2.60
C ASP A 81 13.38 -9.76 -2.21
N LEU A 82 12.94 -8.95 -3.19
CA LEU A 82 12.25 -7.69 -2.93
C LEU A 82 10.89 -7.95 -2.28
N ALA A 83 10.13 -8.91 -2.83
CA ALA A 83 8.84 -9.30 -2.26
C ALA A 83 8.99 -9.87 -0.85
N GLN A 84 10.00 -10.72 -0.62
CA GLN A 84 10.31 -11.24 0.70
C GLN A 84 10.70 -10.13 1.67
N ARG A 85 11.50 -9.15 1.24
CA ARG A 85 11.88 -8.00 2.06
C ARG A 85 10.65 -7.19 2.49
N PHE A 86 9.71 -6.94 1.59
CA PHE A 86 8.47 -6.22 1.93
C PHE A 86 7.57 -7.03 2.87
N ARG A 87 7.51 -8.36 2.72
CA ARG A 87 6.74 -9.23 3.62
C ARG A 87 7.32 -9.32 5.03
N ASN A 88 8.65 -9.37 5.14
CA ASN A 88 9.35 -9.65 6.39
C ASN A 88 9.70 -8.39 7.19
N ASN A 89 9.66 -7.20 6.57
CA ASN A 89 9.98 -5.94 7.24
C ASN A 89 8.80 -4.98 7.21
N LYS A 90 8.55 -4.31 8.33
CA LYS A 90 7.57 -3.22 8.35
C LYS A 90 8.13 -1.98 7.67
N PHE A 91 7.28 -1.27 6.93
CA PHE A 91 7.60 0.05 6.41
C PHE A 91 7.62 1.07 7.54
N CYS A 92 8.77 1.69 7.78
CA CYS A 92 8.89 2.77 8.75
C CYS A 92 8.47 4.09 8.12
N ILE A 93 7.37 4.67 8.61
CA ILE A 93 6.85 5.96 8.14
C ILE A 93 6.94 6.96 9.27
N ARG A 94 7.59 8.10 8.99
CA ARG A 94 7.52 9.27 9.88
C ARG A 94 6.21 10.00 9.68
N MET A 95 5.39 10.04 10.73
CA MET A 95 4.07 10.65 10.74
C MET A 95 3.74 11.17 12.13
N SER A 96 3.14 12.35 12.20
CA SER A 96 2.67 12.90 13.46
C SER A 96 1.58 12.02 14.09
N LYS A 97 1.53 11.99 15.43
CA LYS A 97 0.48 11.26 16.17
C LYS A 97 -0.93 11.62 15.68
N TYR A 98 -1.18 12.91 15.45
CA TYR A 98 -2.46 13.40 14.90
C TYR A 98 -2.73 12.90 13.48
N GLY A 99 -1.73 12.89 12.59
CA GLY A 99 -1.89 12.34 11.24
C GLY A 99 -2.26 10.86 11.28
N PHE A 100 -1.66 10.10 12.21
CA PHE A 100 -1.97 8.69 12.36
C PHE A 100 -3.35 8.43 12.97
N GLU A 101 -3.75 9.17 14.00
CA GLU A 101 -5.11 9.09 14.57
C GLU A 101 -6.18 9.43 13.53
N LEU A 102 -5.93 10.46 12.71
CA LEU A 102 -6.82 10.86 11.63
C LEU A 102 -6.99 9.74 10.59
N LEU A 103 -5.89 9.07 10.22
CA LEU A 103 -5.92 7.90 9.34
C LEU A 103 -6.73 6.75 9.94
N LEU A 104 -6.48 6.40 11.20
CA LEU A 104 -7.18 5.30 11.87
C LEU A 104 -8.69 5.58 12.01
N SER A 105 -9.06 6.82 12.35
CA SER A 105 -10.48 7.22 12.42
C SER A 105 -11.15 7.04 11.07
N TYR A 106 -10.57 7.58 10.00
CA TYR A 106 -11.14 7.48 8.66
C TYR A 106 -11.34 6.03 8.20
N LEU A 107 -10.34 5.17 8.42
CA LEU A 107 -10.40 3.75 8.05
C LEU A 107 -11.47 2.99 8.85
N SER A 108 -11.61 3.31 10.14
CA SER A 108 -12.59 2.69 11.03
C SER A 108 -14.02 3.12 10.65
N ASP A 109 -14.24 4.41 10.44
CA ASP A 109 -15.54 4.99 10.09
C ASP A 109 -16.08 4.43 8.76
N ASN A 110 -15.20 4.21 7.80
CA ASN A 110 -15.55 3.63 6.50
C ASN A 110 -15.52 2.09 6.48
N ARG A 111 -15.27 1.44 7.62
CA ARG A 111 -15.18 -0.03 7.78
C ARG A 111 -14.17 -0.67 6.83
N PHE A 112 -13.06 -0.01 6.55
CA PHE A 112 -11.97 -0.52 5.71
C PHE A 112 -11.05 -1.49 6.48
N MET A 113 -11.63 -2.57 7.02
CA MET A 113 -10.96 -3.52 7.91
C MET A 113 -9.70 -4.14 7.30
N LEU A 114 -9.69 -4.40 5.97
CA LEU A 114 -8.52 -4.92 5.28
C LEU A 114 -7.36 -3.91 5.26
N LEU A 115 -7.64 -2.64 4.99
CA LEU A 115 -6.61 -1.59 4.99
C LEU A 115 -6.08 -1.35 6.40
N LEU A 116 -6.98 -1.33 7.40
CA LEU A 116 -6.61 -1.18 8.80
C LEU A 116 -5.71 -2.34 9.27
N ARG A 117 -6.04 -3.57 8.88
CA ARG A 117 -5.20 -4.75 9.13
C ARG A 117 -3.82 -4.60 8.49
N LEU A 118 -3.75 -4.27 7.20
CA LEU A 118 -2.49 -4.11 6.47
C LEU A 118 -1.59 -3.05 7.11
N ILE A 119 -2.17 -1.92 7.51
CA ILE A 119 -1.41 -0.85 8.16
C ILE A 119 -0.86 -1.31 9.51
N ASN A 120 -1.67 -1.97 10.34
CA ASN A 120 -1.22 -2.46 11.64
C ASN A 120 -0.14 -3.57 11.53
N GLU A 121 -0.28 -4.46 10.55
CA GLU A 121 0.64 -5.57 10.34
C GLU A 121 1.97 -5.10 9.71
N HIS A 122 1.92 -4.20 8.72
CA HIS A 122 3.06 -3.92 7.85
C HIS A 122 3.63 -2.50 7.93
N ILE A 123 3.02 -1.60 8.70
CA ILE A 123 3.51 -0.23 8.84
C ILE A 123 3.90 0.01 10.30
N SER A 124 5.06 0.64 10.48
CA SER A 124 5.54 1.15 11.77
C SER A 124 5.58 2.67 11.71
N ILE A 125 4.87 3.32 12.62
CA ILE A 125 4.83 4.79 12.71
C ILE A 125 5.90 5.25 13.70
N GLN A 126 6.73 6.20 13.27
CA GLN A 126 7.75 6.89 14.07
C GLN A 126 7.49 8.39 14.17
#